data_AF-A0AAU7C7I1-F1
#
_entry.id   AF-A0AAU7C7I1-F1
#
_cell.length_a   1.000
_cell.length_b   1.000
_cell.length_c   1.000
_cell.angle_alpha   90.00
_cell.angle_beta   90.00
_cell.angle_gamma   90.00
#
_symmetry.space_group_name_H-M   'P 1'
#
loop_
_entity.id
_entity.type
_entity.pdbx_description
1 polymer ?
#
loop_
_entity_poly.entity_id
_entity_poly.type
_entity_poly.pdbx_seq_one_letter_code
_entity_poly.pdbx_strand_id
1 'polypeptide(L)'
;MDPRTVGLIGGVGGTVIGVLGGVVGTYFSIRNAAGPRERAFMIRMSALVWIAVTAFLAALWLTPQLYRPLLWLPYALLLPLGIRVGNRRQERIRREEMPCD
;
A
#
# COMPACT_ATOMS: atom_id res chain seq x y z
N MET A 1 33.78 4.40 -0.80
CA MET A 1 32.62 4.71 -1.65
C MET A 1 32.10 6.06 -1.25
N ASP A 2 31.90 6.97 -2.21
CA ASP A 2 31.45 8.33 -1.89
C ASP A 2 30.04 8.32 -1.31
N PRO A 3 29.74 9.12 -0.27
CA PRO A 3 28.42 9.20 0.36
C PRO A 3 27.30 9.53 -0.64
N ARG A 4 27.62 10.27 -1.70
CA ARG A 4 26.68 10.60 -2.79
C ARG A 4 26.29 9.37 -3.60
N THR A 5 27.26 8.51 -3.91
CA THR A 5 27.05 7.27 -4.67
C THR A 5 26.23 6.27 -3.84
N VAL A 6 26.51 6.17 -2.53
CA VAL A 6 25.71 5.34 -1.60
C VAL A 6 24.27 5.85 -1.51
N GLY A 7 24.06 7.17 -1.41
CA GLY A 7 22.74 7.78 -1.40
C GLY A 7 21.94 7.55 -2.70
N LEU A 8 22.60 7.64 -3.85
CA LEU A 8 22.00 7.35 -5.15
C LEU A 8 21.60 5.87 -5.29
N ILE A 9 22.49 4.94 -4.91
CA ILE A 9 22.21 3.50 -4.97
C ILE A 9 21.05 3.15 -4.03
N GLY A 10 21.07 3.68 -2.79
CA GLY A 10 20.01 3.46 -1.81
C GLY A 10 18.67 4.04 -2.28
N GLY A 11 18.69 5.25 -2.85
CA GLY A 11 17.52 5.89 -3.42
C GLY A 11 16.93 5.09 -4.57
N VAL A 12 17.71 4.84 -5.62
CA VAL A 12 17.25 4.11 -6.82
C VAL A 12 16.83 2.69 -6.48
N GLY A 13 17.67 1.96 -5.74
CA GLY A 13 17.38 0.58 -5.33
C GLY A 13 16.11 0.49 -4.47
N GLY A 14 15.95 1.40 -3.50
CA GLY A 14 14.76 1.48 -2.66
C GLY A 14 13.48 1.74 -3.45
N THR A 15 13.50 2.67 -4.40
CA THR A 15 12.31 2.98 -5.22
C THR A 15 11.94 1.82 -6.13
N VAL A 16 12.91 1.16 -6.76
CA VAL A 16 12.67 0.02 -7.66
C VAL A 16 12.07 -1.15 -6.89
N ILE A 17 12.65 -1.52 -5.75
CA ILE A 17 12.14 -2.60 -4.90
C ILE A 17 10.74 -2.27 -4.38
N GLY A 18 10.53 -1.02 -3.92
CA GLY A 18 9.23 -0.56 -3.42
C GLY A 18 8.13 -0.64 -4.48
N VAL A 19 8.40 -0.16 -5.70
CA VAL A 19 7.43 -0.20 -6.81
C VAL A 19 7.16 -1.63 -7.25
N LEU A 20 8.19 -2.45 -7.44
CA LEU A 20 8.02 -3.85 -7.83
C LEU A 20 7.24 -4.63 -6.77
N GLY A 21 7.56 -4.45 -5.49
CA GLY A 21 6.82 -5.05 -4.38
C GLY A 21 5.36 -4.63 -4.37
N GLY A 22 5.07 -3.35 -4.58
CA GLY A 22 3.71 -2.81 -4.68
C GLY A 22 2.92 -3.38 -5.86
N VAL A 23 3.53 -3.47 -7.04
CA VAL A 23 2.90 -4.00 -8.26
C VAL A 23 2.63 -5.50 -8.12
N VAL A 24 3.63 -6.27 -7.67
CA VAL A 24 3.49 -7.72 -7.47
C VAL A 24 2.45 -8.02 -6.40
N GLY A 25 2.48 -7.30 -5.26
CA GLY A 25 1.49 -7.44 -4.20
C GLY A 25 0.07 -7.13 -4.68
N THR A 26 -0.10 -6.05 -5.46
CA THR A 26 -1.40 -5.67 -6.07
C THR A 26 -1.89 -6.75 -7.04
N TYR A 27 -1.00 -7.27 -7.89
CA TYR A 27 -1.31 -8.31 -8.86
C TYR A 27 -1.74 -9.62 -8.20
N PHE A 28 -0.98 -10.09 -7.21
CA PHE A 28 -1.34 -11.29 -6.44
C PHE A 28 -2.65 -11.11 -5.68
N SER A 29 -2.89 -9.93 -5.12
CA SER A 29 -4.15 -9.57 -4.49
C SER A 29 -5.30 -9.78 -5.50
N ILE A 30 -5.30 -9.04 -6.62
CA ILE A 30 -6.37 -9.11 -7.64
C ILE A 30 -6.53 -10.52 -8.23
N ARG A 31 -5.45 -11.29 -8.38
CA ARG A 31 -5.49 -12.67 -8.92
C ARG A 31 -6.07 -13.68 -7.94
N ASN A 32 -5.92 -13.46 -6.63
CA ASN A 32 -6.41 -14.36 -5.58
C ASN A 32 -7.87 -14.10 -5.17
N ALA A 33 -8.51 -13.06 -5.71
CA ALA A 33 -9.94 -12.82 -5.53
C ALA A 33 -10.75 -13.81 -6.40
N ALA A 34 -11.61 -14.58 -5.75
CA ALA A 34 -12.33 -15.70 -6.35
C ALA A 34 -13.60 -15.27 -7.09
N GLY A 35 -14.22 -14.14 -6.70
CA GLY A 35 -15.43 -13.63 -7.33
C GLY A 35 -15.29 -12.24 -7.97
N PRO A 36 -16.18 -11.91 -8.94
CA PRO A 36 -16.13 -10.64 -9.66
C PRO A 36 -16.35 -9.40 -8.77
N ARG A 37 -17.10 -9.52 -7.65
CA ARG A 37 -17.29 -8.39 -6.71
C ARG A 37 -16.09 -8.26 -5.78
N GLU A 38 -15.48 -9.36 -5.33
CA GLU A 38 -14.21 -9.34 -4.58
C GLU A 38 -13.12 -8.64 -5.41
N ARG A 39 -13.02 -8.97 -6.70
CA ARG A 39 -12.04 -8.37 -7.63
C ARG A 39 -12.23 -6.86 -7.80
N ALA A 40 -13.46 -6.39 -7.98
CA ALA A 40 -13.76 -4.97 -8.11
C ALA A 40 -13.45 -4.18 -6.82
N PHE A 41 -13.72 -4.77 -5.65
CA PHE A 41 -13.34 -4.19 -4.36
C PHE A 41 -11.82 -4.10 -4.21
N MET A 42 -11.10 -5.16 -4.57
CA MET A 42 -9.64 -5.23 -4.50
C MET A 42 -8.95 -4.21 -5.41
N ILE A 43 -9.47 -3.98 -6.61
CA ILE A 43 -8.98 -2.93 -7.51
C ILE A 43 -9.15 -1.54 -6.89
N ARG A 44 -10.32 -1.24 -6.31
CA ARG A 44 -10.59 0.05 -5.63
C ARG A 44 -9.69 0.25 -4.42
N MET A 45 -9.52 -0.78 -3.60
CA MET A 45 -8.61 -0.75 -2.45
C MET A 45 -7.16 -0.56 -2.88
N SER A 46 -6.72 -1.24 -3.94
CA SER A 46 -5.36 -1.09 -4.47
C SER A 46 -5.13 0.33 -4.98
N ALA A 47 -6.08 0.90 -5.71
CA ALA A 47 -6.01 2.30 -6.15
C ALA A 47 -5.91 3.27 -4.96
N LEU A 48 -6.71 3.07 -3.90
CA LEU A 48 -6.64 3.87 -2.68
C LEU A 48 -5.29 3.74 -1.98
N VAL A 49 -4.72 2.54 -1.89
CA VAL A 49 -3.40 2.32 -1.29
C VAL A 49 -2.32 3.02 -2.10
N TRP A 50 -2.33 2.89 -3.43
CA TRP A 50 -1.39 3.61 -4.29
C TRP A 50 -1.51 5.13 -4.13
N ILE A 51 -2.73 5.68 -4.16
CA ILE A 51 -2.96 7.11 -3.91
C ILE A 51 -2.43 7.53 -2.54
N ALA A 52 -2.72 6.76 -1.49
CA ALA A 52 -2.27 7.06 -0.13
C ALA A 52 -0.74 7.03 0.00
N VAL A 53 -0.08 6.04 -0.60
CA VAL A 53 1.39 5.92 -0.61
C VAL A 53 2.02 7.07 -1.39
N THR A 54 1.50 7.40 -2.58
CA THR A 54 1.99 8.54 -3.37
C THR A 54 1.77 9.86 -2.65
N ALA A 55 0.60 10.06 -2.04
CA ALA A 55 0.31 11.25 -1.25
C ALA A 55 1.22 11.36 -0.01
N PHE A 56 1.51 10.25 0.66
CA PHE A 56 2.43 10.21 1.79
C PHE A 56 3.87 10.55 1.38
N LEU A 57 4.33 10.02 0.24
CA LEU A 57 5.66 10.36 -0.32
C LEU A 57 5.73 11.84 -0.73
N ALA A 58 4.68 12.38 -1.37
CA ALA A 58 4.60 13.80 -1.70
C ALA A 58 4.60 14.68 -0.45
N ALA A 59 3.85 14.30 0.59
CA ALA A 59 3.85 14.99 1.87
C ALA A 59 5.23 14.97 2.54
N LEU A 60 5.94 13.82 2.52
CA LEU A 60 7.31 13.70 3.01
C LEU A 60 8.31 14.62 2.28
N TRP A 61 8.09 14.84 0.98
CA TRP A 61 8.91 15.72 0.17
C TRP A 61 8.62 17.20 0.44
N LEU A 62 7.34 17.55 0.62
CA LEU A 62 6.91 18.93 0.88
C LEU A 62 7.15 19.38 2.33
N THR A 63 7.23 18.43 3.27
CA THR A 63 7.27 18.74 4.70
C THR A 63 8.71 18.92 5.22
N PRO A 64 9.02 20.06 5.87
CA PRO A 64 10.32 20.30 6.50
C PRO A 64 10.67 19.21 7.52
N GLN A 65 11.97 18.92 7.65
CA GLN A 65 12.50 17.79 8.42
C GLN A 65 12.02 17.74 9.88
N LEU A 66 11.65 18.88 10.46
CA LEU A 66 11.15 19.02 11.83
C LEU A 66 9.75 18.40 12.04
N TYR A 67 8.91 18.35 11.01
CA TYR A 67 7.53 17.83 11.10
C TYR A 67 7.38 16.41 10.55
N ARG A 68 8.45 15.81 10.01
CA ARG A 68 8.46 14.40 9.54
C ARG A 68 8.01 13.37 10.57
N PRO A 69 8.42 13.43 11.86
CA PRO A 69 7.90 12.47 12.86
C PRO A 69 6.40 12.63 13.11
N LEU A 70 5.84 13.83 12.92
CA LEU A 70 4.40 14.06 13.03
C LEU A 70 3.62 13.38 11.90
N LEU A 71 4.20 13.22 10.70
CA LEU A 71 3.62 12.44 9.59
C LEU A 71 3.71 10.93 9.83
N TRP A 72 4.72 10.47 10.56
CA TRP A 72 4.88 9.05 10.91
C TRP A 72 3.81 8.55 11.88
N LEU A 73 3.33 9.39 12.80
CA LEU A 73 2.24 9.05 13.73
C LEU A 73 0.94 8.61 13.02
N PRO A 74 0.32 9.43 12.15
CA PRO A 74 -0.86 9.03 11.41
C PRO A 74 -0.56 7.87 10.46
N TYR A 75 0.63 7.80 9.85
CA TYR A 75 1.01 6.68 8.99
C TYR A 75 1.06 5.34 9.74
N ALA A 76 1.76 5.31 10.88
CA ALA A 76 1.91 4.13 11.73
C ALA A 76 0.57 3.67 12.32
N LEU A 77 -0.38 4.59 12.51
CA LEU A 77 -1.73 4.26 12.99
C LEU A 77 -2.68 3.86 11.85
N LEU A 78 -2.71 4.62 10.76
CA LEU A 78 -3.63 4.41 9.63
C LEU A 78 -3.34 3.13 8.86
N LEU A 79 -2.06 2.74 8.72
CA LEU A 79 -1.70 1.51 8.02
C LEU A 79 -2.31 0.25 8.65
N PRO A 80 -2.04 -0.07 9.92
CA PRO A 80 -2.58 -1.27 10.54
C PRO A 80 -4.11 -1.24 10.63
N LEU A 81 -4.71 -0.06 10.87
CA LEU A 81 -6.17 0.10 10.83
C LEU A 81 -6.74 -0.18 9.43
N GLY A 82 -6.15 0.42 8.40
CA GLY A 82 -6.56 0.25 7.01
C GLY A 82 -6.44 -1.19 6.54
N ILE A 83 -5.33 -1.87 6.88
CA ILE A 83 -5.13 -3.30 6.60
C ILE A 83 -6.20 -4.12 7.32
N ARG A 84 -6.48 -3.84 8.61
CA ARG A 84 -7.44 -4.61 9.39
C ARG A 84 -8.87 -4.45 8.88
N VAL A 85 -9.27 -3.23 8.52
CA VAL A 85 -10.60 -2.93 7.96
C VAL A 85 -10.73 -3.50 6.54
N GLY A 86 -9.70 -3.33 5.72
CA GLY A 86 -9.63 -3.88 4.36
C GLY A 86 -9.76 -5.40 4.34
N ASN A 87 -8.96 -6.09 5.16
CA ASN A 87 -8.99 -7.55 5.27
C ASN A 87 -10.36 -8.04 5.76
N ARG A 88 -10.96 -7.38 6.77
CA ARG A 88 -12.30 -7.73 7.25
C ARG A 88 -13.37 -7.56 6.18
N ARG A 89 -13.28 -6.50 5.37
CA ARG A 89 -14.24 -6.22 4.29
C ARG A 89 -14.09 -7.24 3.16
N GLN A 90 -12.85 -7.58 2.80
CA GLN A 90 -12.54 -8.62 1.83
C GLN A 90 -13.06 -9.99 2.29
N GLU A 91 -12.82 -10.36 3.56
CA GLU A 91 -13.29 -11.63 4.12
C GLU A 91 -14.82 -11.71 4.17
N ARG A 92 -15.50 -10.59 4.45
CA ARG A 92 -16.97 -10.51 4.37
C ARG A 92 -17.49 -10.80 2.96
N ILE A 93 -16.91 -10.15 1.94
CA ILE A 93 -17.31 -10.35 0.54
C ILE A 93 -17.06 -11.80 0.12
N ARG A 94 -15.91 -12.38 0.52
CA ARG A 94 -15.59 -13.77 0.23
C ARG A 94 -16.57 -14.76 0.87
N ARG A 95 -17.02 -14.51 2.11
CA ARG A 95 -18.04 -15.34 2.77
C ARG A 95 -19.43 -15.18 2.14
N GLU A 96 -19.75 -14.00 1.63
CA GLU A 96 -21.02 -13.74 0.92
C GLU A 96 -21.05 -14.35 -0.49
N GLU A 97 -19.89 -14.54 -1.14
CA GLU A 97 -19.76 -15.18 -2.45
C GLU A 97 -19.55 -16.70 -2.38
N MET A 98 -19.21 -17.26 -1.21
CA MET A 98 -19.19 -18.71 -0.99
C MET A 98 -20.63 -19.23 -0.92
N PRO A 99 -21.06 -20.12 -1.83
CA PRO A 99 -22.37 -20.75 -1.75
C PRO A 99 -22.47 -21.52 -0.42
N CYS A 100 -23.58 -21.36 0.31
CA CYS A 100 -23.99 -22.42 1.23
C CYS A 100 -24.35 -23.63 0.37
N ASP A 101 -23.73 -24.78 0.69
CA ASP A 101 -24.10 -26.09 0.15
C ASP A 101 -25.61 -26.36 0.24
#